data_AF-A0A949JNK8-F1
#
_entry.id   AF-A0A949JNK8-F1
#
_cell.length_a   1.000
_cell.length_b   1.000
_cell.length_c   1.000
_cell.angle_alpha   90.00
_cell.angle_beta   90.00
_cell.angle_gamma   90.00
#
_symmetry.space_group_name_H-M   'P 1'
#
loop_
_entity.id
_entity.type
_entity.pdbx_description
1 polymer ?
#
loop_
_entity_poly.entity_id
_entity_poly.type
_entity_poly.pdbx_seq_one_letter_code
_entity_poly.pdbx_strand_id
1 'polypeptide(L)'
;MPDRINTLSFKGGYRFRGFQGASTDELVALTLGSHASIPLGSAGSAVVKRGEQIDVGQIVGESDHDFRRLTVSPVSGTVAAVSDDFVQIDCGGDQAWPPVPGASAEWKTLSTDVMEDVLLATGSCSVVRGGLPTRHGTSELAPEEVRRVVVHDSGSEVYRTSVAVLMRERDTTHLSVGLAILQRLFPNSESHVVMGAESLSALPKLNALGDHNGGGGPSLHLGSPKYPQHHESVLLESLFGEEVPARASAVDYGALVMDVQALLQIRDAVVTGKPNIERVIPLSGPGFTSNPHVQVRVGTSVERVIEPYINRDESPKIVYNSVMTGEQVDDTSAPIGFDCTGLVAIPKARPEFLPFMNLGGKRDSFSFTFLSSLVRVGKTLDDNLHGEERACLACGYCEQICPAGILPFVLHRYVQRKIIDEKLVRYGAFRCIDCNLCTYVCPSKIPLARLIADGKQALRDEGFGPAPAVESKEGAV
;
A
#
# COMPACT_ATOMS: atom_id res chain seq x y z
N MET A 1 20.97 -7.40 21.25
CA MET A 1 19.89 -8.09 21.99
C MET A 1 18.57 -7.86 21.26
N PRO A 2 18.06 -8.84 20.49
CA PRO A 2 16.72 -8.84 19.91
C PRO A 2 15.72 -9.76 20.64
N ASP A 3 16.12 -10.44 21.72
CA ASP A 3 15.35 -11.53 22.36
C ASP A 3 14.07 -11.10 23.12
N ARG A 4 13.61 -9.84 22.97
CA ARG A 4 12.37 -9.33 23.60
C ARG A 4 11.30 -8.85 22.63
N ILE A 5 11.58 -8.82 21.32
CA ILE A 5 10.60 -8.37 20.33
C ILE A 5 9.82 -9.59 19.83
N ASN A 6 8.48 -9.56 19.97
CA ASN A 6 7.63 -10.62 19.46
C ASN A 6 7.78 -10.70 17.94
N THR A 7 8.12 -11.89 17.41
CA THR A 7 8.26 -12.10 15.97
C THR A 7 6.92 -12.53 15.40
N LEU A 8 6.32 -11.69 14.57
CA LEU A 8 5.01 -11.93 13.96
C LEU A 8 5.15 -12.70 12.65
N SER A 9 4.36 -13.75 12.53
CA SER A 9 4.17 -14.51 11.29
C SER A 9 2.75 -15.07 11.24
N PHE A 10 2.29 -15.40 10.05
CA PHE A 10 0.97 -15.99 9.78
C PHE A 10 1.13 -17.35 9.07
N LYS A 11 0.03 -18.05 8.75
CA LYS A 11 0.05 -19.30 7.97
C LYS A 11 0.11 -19.03 6.47
N GLY A 12 0.77 -19.89 5.68
CA GLY A 12 0.94 -19.67 4.23
C GLY A 12 1.88 -18.51 3.93
N GLY A 13 1.62 -17.78 2.85
CA GLY A 13 2.43 -16.66 2.36
C GLY A 13 3.77 -17.10 1.73
N TYR A 14 4.39 -16.19 0.98
CA TYR A 14 5.64 -16.46 0.27
C TYR A 14 6.73 -15.44 0.60
N ARG A 15 7.99 -15.88 0.68
CA ARG A 15 9.14 -14.98 0.85
C ARG A 15 9.84 -14.77 -0.48
N PHE A 16 9.57 -13.64 -1.12
CA PHE A 16 10.33 -13.20 -2.28
C PHE A 16 11.75 -12.82 -1.86
N ARG A 17 12.75 -13.31 -2.58
CA ARG A 17 14.16 -13.09 -2.24
C ARG A 17 15.01 -12.94 -3.48
N GLY A 18 15.88 -11.95 -3.46
CA GLY A 18 16.94 -11.78 -4.44
C GLY A 18 16.45 -11.37 -5.83
N PHE A 19 15.28 -10.74 -5.95
CA PHE A 19 14.86 -10.16 -7.22
C PHE A 19 15.81 -9.04 -7.62
N GLN A 20 16.20 -9.02 -8.90
CA GLN A 20 16.97 -7.92 -9.47
C GLN A 20 16.13 -6.65 -9.52
N GLY A 21 16.80 -5.51 -9.61
CA GLY A 21 16.13 -4.22 -9.74
C GLY A 21 15.51 -3.69 -8.45
N ALA A 22 15.97 -4.11 -7.27
CA ALA A 22 15.59 -3.46 -6.03
C ALA A 22 16.06 -1.99 -6.04
N SER A 23 15.28 -1.10 -5.43
CA SER A 23 15.67 0.30 -5.29
C SER A 23 16.91 0.48 -4.40
N THR A 24 17.74 1.44 -4.77
CA THR A 24 18.89 1.90 -3.98
C THR A 24 18.40 2.82 -2.86
N ASP A 25 19.24 3.13 -1.88
CA ASP A 25 18.91 4.12 -0.84
C ASP A 25 19.11 5.58 -1.32
N GLU A 26 19.10 5.82 -2.63
CA GLU A 26 19.22 7.15 -3.23
C GLU A 26 17.87 7.86 -3.23
N LEU A 27 17.82 9.10 -2.74
CA LEU A 27 16.63 9.95 -2.81
C LEU A 27 16.86 11.06 -3.83
N VAL A 28 15.97 11.16 -4.81
CA VAL A 28 16.00 12.21 -5.83
C VAL A 28 14.70 13.01 -5.77
N ALA A 29 14.80 14.33 -5.61
CA ALA A 29 13.66 15.23 -5.75
C ALA A 29 13.41 15.54 -7.23
N LEU A 30 12.23 15.18 -7.73
CA LEU A 30 11.87 15.44 -9.13
C LEU A 30 11.37 16.88 -9.29
N THR A 31 11.91 17.59 -10.28
CA THR A 31 11.47 18.95 -10.58
C THR A 31 10.08 18.95 -11.22
N LEU A 32 9.26 19.89 -10.76
CA LEU A 32 7.89 20.03 -11.24
C LEU A 32 7.85 20.31 -12.75
N GLY A 33 6.87 19.71 -13.43
CA GLY A 33 6.58 19.97 -14.83
C GLY A 33 5.85 21.28 -15.07
N SER A 34 5.64 21.60 -16.35
CA SER A 34 4.80 22.74 -16.76
C SER A 34 3.32 22.51 -16.51
N HIS A 35 2.89 21.25 -16.36
CA HIS A 35 1.51 20.87 -16.10
C HIS A 35 1.44 19.82 -15.00
N ALA A 36 0.38 19.83 -14.21
CA ALA A 36 0.03 18.80 -13.24
C ALA A 36 -1.45 18.44 -13.35
N SER A 37 -1.79 17.17 -13.22
CA SER A 37 -3.18 16.68 -13.21
C SER A 37 -3.50 16.09 -11.84
N ILE A 38 -4.21 16.83 -10.99
CA ILE A 38 -4.51 16.39 -9.63
C ILE A 38 -5.71 15.44 -9.66
N PRO A 39 -5.57 14.17 -9.20
CA PRO A 39 -6.71 13.27 -9.06
C PRO A 39 -7.65 13.73 -7.95
N LEU A 40 -8.94 13.83 -8.26
CA LEU A 40 -10.00 14.16 -7.30
C LEU A 40 -10.45 12.93 -6.48
N GLY A 41 -10.07 11.72 -6.92
CA GLY A 41 -10.50 10.47 -6.32
C GLY A 41 -11.94 10.10 -6.69
N SER A 42 -12.41 8.96 -6.19
CA SER A 42 -13.76 8.45 -6.49
C SER A 42 -14.84 9.44 -6.03
N ALA A 43 -15.71 9.83 -6.96
CA ALA A 43 -16.83 10.74 -6.73
C ALA A 43 -16.42 12.11 -6.11
N GLY A 44 -15.18 12.55 -6.35
CA GLY A 44 -14.74 13.89 -5.97
C GLY A 44 -15.32 14.97 -6.88
N SER A 45 -15.57 16.14 -6.31
CA SER A 45 -16.02 17.32 -7.03
C SER A 45 -14.98 18.42 -6.92
N ALA A 46 -14.70 19.11 -8.03
CA ALA A 46 -13.79 20.24 -8.01
C ALA A 46 -14.45 21.45 -7.34
N VAL A 47 -13.72 22.12 -6.46
CA VAL A 47 -14.17 23.36 -5.81
C VAL A 47 -13.62 24.63 -6.48
N VAL A 48 -12.76 24.47 -7.48
CA VAL A 48 -12.13 25.54 -8.25
C VAL A 48 -12.68 25.63 -9.67
N LYS A 49 -12.51 26.79 -10.32
CA LYS A 49 -12.97 27.02 -11.69
C LYS A 49 -11.80 27.23 -12.66
N ARG A 50 -12.02 26.89 -13.93
CA ARG A 50 -11.07 27.17 -15.00
C ARG A 50 -10.69 28.66 -15.02
N GLY A 51 -9.39 28.95 -15.12
CA GLY A 51 -8.81 30.29 -15.12
C GLY A 51 -8.52 30.86 -13.73
N GLU A 52 -8.91 30.17 -12.65
CA GLU A 52 -8.61 30.56 -11.29
C GLU A 52 -7.11 30.41 -10.99
N GLN A 53 -6.55 31.35 -10.22
CA GLN A 53 -5.21 31.22 -9.66
C GLN A 53 -5.29 30.47 -8.34
N ILE A 54 -4.39 29.51 -8.16
CA ILE A 54 -4.37 28.67 -6.97
C ILE A 54 -2.96 28.61 -6.38
N ASP A 55 -2.90 28.54 -5.06
CA ASP A 55 -1.66 28.40 -4.30
C ASP A 55 -1.41 26.94 -3.90
N VAL A 56 -0.14 26.63 -3.58
CA VAL A 56 0.22 25.32 -3.04
C VAL A 56 -0.52 25.09 -1.71
N GLY A 57 -1.15 23.93 -1.56
CA GLY A 57 -1.93 23.56 -0.37
C GLY A 57 -3.38 24.05 -0.39
N GLN A 58 -3.80 24.83 -1.39
CA GLN A 58 -5.19 25.24 -1.55
C GLN A 58 -6.08 24.03 -1.86
N ILE A 59 -7.26 23.96 -1.25
CA ILE A 59 -8.24 22.92 -1.53
C ILE A 59 -8.77 23.10 -2.97
N VAL A 60 -8.66 22.05 -3.78
CA VAL A 60 -9.11 22.00 -5.18
C VAL A 60 -10.24 21.01 -5.40
N GLY A 61 -10.45 20.09 -4.46
CA GLY A 61 -11.54 19.11 -4.52
C GLY A 61 -12.07 18.69 -3.17
N GLU A 62 -13.33 18.27 -3.16
CA GLU A 62 -14.02 17.69 -2.01
C GLU A 62 -14.86 16.47 -2.44
N SER A 63 -14.87 15.43 -1.61
CA SER A 63 -15.71 14.24 -1.78
C SER A 63 -16.37 13.89 -0.46
N ASP A 64 -17.69 13.64 -0.48
CA ASP A 64 -18.49 13.19 0.67
C ASP A 64 -19.18 11.84 0.41
N HIS A 65 -18.76 11.10 -0.63
CA HIS A 65 -19.46 9.87 -1.06
C HIS A 65 -19.37 8.74 -0.03
N ASP A 66 -18.15 8.37 0.38
CA ASP A 66 -17.93 7.35 1.42
C ASP A 66 -17.78 8.03 2.79
N PHE A 67 -16.93 9.05 2.82
CA PHE A 67 -16.61 9.89 3.95
C PHE A 67 -15.92 11.15 3.42
N ARG A 68 -15.88 12.20 4.23
CA ARG A 68 -15.36 13.51 3.83
C ARG A 68 -13.88 13.44 3.50
N ARG A 69 -13.49 13.90 2.31
CA ARG A 69 -12.09 14.00 1.86
C ARG A 69 -11.86 15.33 1.17
N LEU A 70 -10.74 15.97 1.48
CA LEU A 70 -10.27 17.17 0.80
C LEU A 70 -9.02 16.85 -0.02
N THR A 71 -9.03 17.31 -1.26
CA THR A 71 -7.88 17.25 -2.18
C THR A 71 -7.25 18.62 -2.25
N VAL A 72 -5.96 18.70 -1.94
CA VAL A 72 -5.18 19.95 -1.96
C VAL A 72 -4.29 20.03 -3.19
N SER A 73 -4.03 21.25 -3.65
CA SER A 73 -3.13 21.48 -4.77
C SER A 73 -1.68 21.25 -4.38
N PRO A 74 -0.94 20.38 -5.09
CA PRO A 74 0.47 20.19 -4.83
C PRO A 74 1.35 21.27 -5.45
N VAL A 75 0.76 22.15 -6.26
CA VAL A 75 1.45 23.16 -7.07
C VAL A 75 0.68 24.48 -7.04
N SER A 76 1.35 25.59 -7.30
CA SER A 76 0.68 26.85 -7.62
C SER A 76 0.60 27.04 -9.13
N GLY A 77 -0.39 27.80 -9.58
CA GLY A 77 -0.59 28.01 -11.00
C GLY A 77 -2.00 28.43 -11.37
N THR A 78 -2.32 28.25 -12.64
CA THR A 78 -3.64 28.55 -13.20
C THR A 78 -4.40 27.27 -13.51
N VAL A 79 -5.66 27.18 -13.10
CA VAL A 79 -6.52 26.04 -13.45
C VAL A 79 -6.78 26.03 -14.96
N ALA A 80 -6.16 25.08 -15.66
CA ALA A 80 -6.24 24.93 -17.11
C ALA A 80 -7.56 24.27 -17.53
N ALA A 81 -7.94 23.22 -16.83
CA ALA A 81 -9.17 22.47 -17.05
C ALA A 81 -9.65 21.77 -15.78
N VAL A 82 -10.95 21.49 -15.74
CA VAL A 82 -11.61 20.74 -14.66
C VAL A 82 -12.42 19.63 -15.32
N SER A 83 -12.20 18.39 -14.90
CA SER A 83 -13.01 17.22 -15.25
C SER A 83 -13.57 16.56 -13.99
N ASP A 84 -14.37 15.52 -14.17
CA ASP A 84 -14.93 14.74 -13.05
C ASP A 84 -13.82 13.99 -12.28
N ASP A 85 -12.73 13.62 -12.96
CA ASP A 85 -11.65 12.81 -12.38
C ASP A 85 -10.44 13.65 -11.93
N PHE A 86 -10.17 14.78 -12.60
CA PHE A 86 -8.94 15.55 -12.42
C PHE A 86 -9.13 17.07 -12.49
N VAL A 87 -8.27 17.78 -11.76
CA VAL A 87 -8.03 19.22 -11.95
C VAL A 87 -6.67 19.42 -12.60
N GLN A 88 -6.64 20.00 -13.80
CA GLN A 88 -5.40 20.28 -14.53
C GLN A 88 -4.92 21.70 -14.24
N ILE A 89 -3.64 21.84 -13.98
CA ILE A 89 -3.00 23.10 -13.58
C ILE A 89 -1.81 23.37 -14.48
N ASP A 90 -1.76 24.59 -15.01
CA ASP A 90 -0.56 25.16 -15.61
C ASP A 90 0.34 25.69 -14.50
N CYS A 91 1.45 24.99 -14.26
CA CYS A 91 2.30 25.20 -13.09
C CYS A 91 3.09 26.51 -13.17
N GLY A 92 3.03 27.31 -12.11
CA GLY A 92 3.81 28.55 -11.94
C GLY A 92 5.26 28.33 -11.48
N GLY A 93 5.73 27.08 -11.44
CA GLY A 93 7.04 26.67 -10.93
C GLY A 93 6.98 25.98 -9.56
N ASP A 94 8.13 25.55 -9.06
CA ASP A 94 8.24 24.91 -7.75
C ASP A 94 8.29 25.98 -6.65
N GLN A 95 7.15 26.22 -6.02
CA GLN A 95 7.00 27.19 -4.95
C GLN A 95 6.93 26.49 -3.59
N ALA A 96 7.43 27.18 -2.57
CA ALA A 96 7.27 26.75 -1.19
C ALA A 96 5.77 26.71 -0.83
N TRP A 97 5.41 25.78 0.04
CA TRP A 97 4.06 25.69 0.58
C TRP A 97 3.95 26.57 1.83
N PRO A 98 2.91 27.41 1.96
CA PRO A 98 2.64 28.09 3.22
C PRO A 98 2.13 27.07 4.25
N PRO A 99 2.64 27.08 5.50
CA PRO A 99 2.09 26.26 6.57
C PRO A 99 0.59 26.51 6.77
N VAL A 100 -0.19 25.43 6.83
CA VAL A 100 -1.61 25.51 7.14
C VAL A 100 -1.83 26.11 8.54
N PRO A 101 -2.70 27.13 8.69
CA PRO A 101 -2.98 27.74 10.00
C PRO A 101 -3.41 26.71 11.05
N GLY A 102 -2.93 26.89 12.29
CA GLY A 102 -3.22 25.99 13.42
C GLY A 102 -2.14 24.94 13.68
N ALA A 103 -1.29 24.64 12.70
CA ALA A 103 -0.13 23.78 12.91
C ALA A 103 0.92 24.45 13.81
N SER A 104 1.65 23.66 14.60
CA SER A 104 2.65 24.18 15.54
C SER A 104 3.72 23.16 15.91
N ALA A 105 4.96 23.63 16.00
CA ALA A 105 6.08 22.87 16.57
C ALA A 105 5.78 22.41 18.00
N GLU A 106 5.05 23.23 18.76
CA GLU A 106 4.58 22.96 20.13
C GLU A 106 3.26 22.18 20.11
N TRP A 107 3.15 21.16 19.26
CA TRP A 107 1.92 20.39 19.00
C TRP A 107 1.24 19.86 20.27
N LYS A 108 2.02 19.60 21.34
CA LYS A 108 1.49 19.14 22.65
C LYS A 108 0.52 20.13 23.30
N THR A 109 0.59 21.40 22.92
CA THR A 109 -0.29 22.46 23.42
C THR A 109 -1.59 22.58 22.64
N LEU A 110 -1.67 21.95 21.45
CA LEU A 110 -2.85 21.98 20.61
C LEU A 110 -3.95 21.08 21.20
N SER A 111 -5.21 21.53 21.06
CA SER A 111 -6.36 20.65 21.31
C SER A 111 -6.49 19.61 20.20
N THR A 112 -7.13 18.48 20.50
CA THR A 112 -7.48 17.46 19.51
C THR A 112 -8.25 18.07 18.35
N ASP A 113 -9.19 18.98 18.64
CA ASP A 113 -9.99 19.68 17.62
C ASP A 113 -9.12 20.44 16.60
N VAL A 114 -8.11 21.19 17.09
CA VAL A 114 -7.20 21.94 16.21
C VAL A 114 -6.32 20.98 15.39
N MET A 115 -5.88 19.86 15.97
CA MET A 115 -5.11 18.86 15.22
C MET A 115 -5.93 18.28 14.06
N GLU A 116 -7.18 17.91 14.33
CA GLU A 116 -8.10 17.40 13.31
C GLU A 116 -8.42 18.43 12.22
N ASP A 117 -8.56 19.73 12.56
CA ASP A 117 -8.76 20.80 11.57
C ASP A 117 -7.55 20.92 10.63
N VAL A 118 -6.34 20.88 11.20
CA VAL A 118 -5.10 20.92 10.42
C VAL A 118 -5.00 19.68 9.53
N LEU A 119 -5.35 18.49 10.04
CA LEU A 119 -5.31 17.25 9.26
C LEU A 119 -6.30 17.27 8.08
N LEU A 120 -7.51 17.81 8.29
CA LEU A 120 -8.49 18.01 7.24
C LEU A 120 -7.98 19.03 6.20
N ALA A 121 -7.57 20.22 6.65
CA ALA A 121 -7.16 21.31 5.77
C ALA A 121 -5.88 21.01 4.98
N THR A 122 -4.99 20.16 5.49
CA THR A 122 -3.81 19.67 4.77
C THR A 122 -4.12 18.55 3.77
N GLY A 123 -5.35 18.02 3.75
CA GLY A 123 -5.70 16.81 2.98
C GLY A 123 -5.05 15.53 3.50
N SER A 124 -4.52 15.56 4.73
CA SER A 124 -3.78 14.43 5.31
C SER A 124 -4.68 13.34 5.87
N CYS A 125 -5.99 13.57 6.00
CA CYS A 125 -6.93 12.52 6.38
C CYS A 125 -7.01 11.37 5.35
N SER A 126 -6.66 11.62 4.09
CA SER A 126 -6.73 10.64 3.00
C SER A 126 -5.49 9.72 2.91
N VAL A 127 -4.46 9.93 3.74
CA VAL A 127 -3.21 9.13 3.68
C VAL A 127 -3.37 7.72 4.26
N VAL A 128 -4.43 7.49 5.02
CA VAL A 128 -4.79 6.18 5.59
C VAL A 128 -5.86 5.57 4.73
N ARG A 129 -5.72 4.29 4.38
CA ARG A 129 -6.76 3.55 3.65
C ARG A 129 -8.02 3.48 4.52
N GLY A 130 -9.17 3.89 3.98
CA GLY A 130 -10.41 4.04 4.77
C GLY A 130 -10.50 5.36 5.55
N GLY A 131 -9.53 6.26 5.38
CA GLY A 131 -9.53 7.58 5.98
C GLY A 131 -9.04 7.60 7.43
N LEU A 132 -8.47 8.72 7.86
CA LEU A 132 -8.15 8.97 9.26
C LEU A 132 -9.41 9.49 9.98
N PRO A 133 -9.92 8.83 11.03
CA PRO A 133 -11.06 9.30 11.80
C PRO A 133 -10.83 10.69 12.41
N THR A 134 -11.78 11.59 12.19
CA THR A 134 -11.85 12.91 12.82
C THR A 134 -13.32 13.28 13.06
N ARG A 135 -13.57 14.34 13.84
CA ARG A 135 -14.95 14.86 14.01
C ARG A 135 -15.62 15.34 12.73
N HIS A 136 -14.86 15.50 11.65
CA HIS A 136 -15.33 15.95 10.35
C HIS A 136 -15.89 14.82 9.47
N GLY A 137 -15.97 13.59 9.99
CA GLY A 137 -16.51 12.44 9.26
C GLY A 137 -15.59 12.00 8.13
N THR A 138 -14.27 12.00 8.36
CA THR A 138 -13.22 11.68 7.37
C THR A 138 -12.86 10.19 7.31
N SER A 139 -13.67 9.35 7.95
CA SER A 139 -13.62 7.88 7.91
C SER A 139 -15.02 7.35 8.27
N GLU A 140 -15.30 6.08 7.94
CA GLU A 140 -16.50 5.38 8.43
C GLU A 140 -16.44 5.13 9.95
N LEU A 141 -15.21 5.08 10.51
CA LEU A 141 -14.97 4.91 11.94
C LEU A 141 -14.96 6.28 12.64
N ALA A 142 -15.66 6.42 13.77
CA ALA A 142 -15.53 7.60 14.62
C ALA A 142 -14.23 7.56 15.45
N PRO A 143 -13.64 8.71 15.84
CA PRO A 143 -12.42 8.76 16.65
C PRO A 143 -12.49 7.92 17.94
N GLU A 144 -13.63 7.92 18.62
CA GLU A 144 -13.89 7.17 19.85
C GLU A 144 -14.03 5.65 19.64
N GLU A 145 -14.31 5.21 18.41
CA GLU A 145 -14.45 3.80 18.03
C GLU A 145 -13.10 3.17 17.65
N VAL A 146 -12.04 3.97 17.52
CA VAL A 146 -10.68 3.48 17.27
C VAL A 146 -10.16 2.74 18.49
N ARG A 147 -10.09 1.41 18.37
CA ARG A 147 -9.55 0.51 19.39
C ARG A 147 -8.06 0.27 19.19
N ARG A 148 -7.58 0.27 17.95
CA ARG A 148 -6.23 -0.16 17.59
C ARG A 148 -5.63 0.73 16.51
N VAL A 149 -4.36 1.09 16.66
CA VAL A 149 -3.57 1.80 15.65
C VAL A 149 -2.36 0.95 15.32
N VAL A 150 -2.17 0.61 14.05
CA VAL A 150 -1.10 -0.24 13.55
C VAL A 150 -0.30 0.50 12.49
N VAL A 151 0.97 0.78 12.80
CA VAL A 151 1.92 1.34 11.84
C VAL A 151 2.86 0.23 11.38
N HIS A 152 3.04 0.06 10.06
CA HIS A 152 3.83 -1.05 9.55
C HIS A 152 4.86 -0.70 8.47
N ASP A 153 5.96 -1.44 8.50
CA ASP A 153 6.81 -1.76 7.37
C ASP A 153 7.38 -3.19 7.57
N SER A 154 6.56 -4.19 7.28
CA SER A 154 6.92 -5.61 7.47
C SER A 154 8.01 -6.12 6.51
N GLY A 155 8.37 -5.32 5.49
CA GLY A 155 9.29 -5.75 4.43
C GLY A 155 8.75 -6.90 3.58
N SER A 156 7.43 -7.07 3.52
CA SER A 156 6.79 -8.19 2.85
C SER A 156 6.52 -7.96 1.37
N GLU A 157 6.50 -6.71 0.91
CA GLU A 157 6.39 -6.38 -0.53
C GLU A 157 7.71 -6.58 -1.27
N VAL A 158 7.61 -6.95 -2.56
CA VAL A 158 8.79 -7.25 -3.41
C VAL A 158 9.64 -5.99 -3.62
N TYR A 159 8.99 -4.91 -4.04
CA TYR A 159 9.57 -3.60 -4.22
C TYR A 159 8.82 -2.64 -3.31
N ARG A 160 9.54 -2.03 -2.36
CA ARG A 160 8.94 -1.21 -1.31
C ARG A 160 9.76 0.05 -1.07
N THR A 161 9.12 1.07 -0.52
CA THR A 161 9.80 2.27 -0.07
C THR A 161 10.71 1.95 1.11
N SER A 162 11.97 2.37 1.05
CA SER A 162 12.94 2.16 2.12
C SER A 162 12.65 3.11 3.28
N VAL A 163 12.43 2.58 4.49
CA VAL A 163 12.28 3.40 5.70
C VAL A 163 13.54 4.23 5.98
N ALA A 164 14.73 3.71 5.65
CA ALA A 164 15.97 4.46 5.78
C ALA A 164 15.95 5.72 4.91
N VAL A 165 15.40 5.63 3.70
CA VAL A 165 15.26 6.77 2.78
C VAL A 165 14.23 7.76 3.28
N LEU A 166 13.06 7.30 3.73
CA LEU A 166 12.03 8.18 4.32
C LEU A 166 12.55 8.99 5.51
N MET A 167 13.52 8.46 6.23
CA MET A 167 14.11 9.05 7.43
C MET A 167 15.39 9.83 7.17
N ARG A 168 15.92 9.86 5.93
CA ARG A 168 17.24 10.42 5.62
C ARG A 168 17.38 11.91 5.96
N GLU A 169 16.33 12.68 5.71
CA GLU A 169 16.26 14.12 6.01
C GLU A 169 15.49 14.42 7.29
N ARG A 170 15.24 13.40 8.12
CA ARG A 170 14.42 13.50 9.33
C ARG A 170 15.22 13.09 10.56
N ASP A 171 14.89 13.69 11.70
CA ASP A 171 15.34 13.17 12.98
C ASP A 171 14.62 11.85 13.29
N THR A 172 15.35 10.91 13.87
CA THR A 172 14.87 9.71 14.58
C THR A 172 13.62 9.91 15.46
N THR A 173 13.35 11.12 15.95
CA THR A 173 12.16 11.45 16.75
C THR A 173 10.87 11.62 15.94
N HIS A 174 10.93 11.75 14.60
CA HIS A 174 9.73 12.04 13.79
C HIS A 174 8.66 10.94 13.91
N LEU A 175 9.09 9.67 13.97
CA LEU A 175 8.17 8.55 14.14
C LEU A 175 7.53 8.52 15.53
N SER A 176 8.32 8.76 16.59
CA SER A 176 7.75 8.80 17.94
C SER A 176 6.82 9.98 18.15
N VAL A 177 7.08 11.13 17.52
CA VAL A 177 6.16 12.27 17.50
C VAL A 177 4.87 11.92 16.76
N GLY A 178 4.95 11.28 15.59
CA GLY A 178 3.76 10.83 14.86
C GLY A 178 2.91 9.87 15.68
N LEU A 179 3.52 8.88 16.32
CA LEU A 179 2.82 7.93 17.20
C LEU A 179 2.17 8.65 18.40
N ALA A 180 2.86 9.62 18.99
CA ALA A 180 2.32 10.39 20.11
C ALA A 180 1.15 11.30 19.71
N ILE A 181 1.15 11.82 18.48
CA ILE A 181 0.00 12.54 17.89
C ILE A 181 -1.19 11.57 17.74
N LEU A 182 -0.98 10.37 17.18
CA LEU A 182 -2.04 9.37 17.06
C LEU A 182 -2.60 8.96 18.43
N GLN A 183 -1.76 8.77 19.45
CA GLN A 183 -2.22 8.49 20.81
C GLN A 183 -3.04 9.66 21.41
N ARG A 184 -2.76 10.91 21.01
CA ARG A 184 -3.52 12.08 21.45
C ARG A 184 -4.88 12.19 20.76
N LEU A 185 -4.95 11.82 19.49
CA LEU A 185 -6.20 11.74 18.72
C LEU A 185 -7.07 10.58 19.21
N PHE A 186 -6.46 9.43 19.52
CA PHE A 186 -7.15 8.19 19.88
C PHE A 186 -6.66 7.67 21.25
N PRO A 187 -7.01 8.35 22.35
CA PRO A 187 -6.45 8.07 23.68
C PRO A 187 -6.77 6.69 24.23
N ASN A 188 -7.87 6.08 23.79
CA ASN A 188 -8.31 4.75 24.23
C ASN A 188 -7.77 3.61 23.35
N SER A 189 -7.01 3.94 22.30
CA SER A 189 -6.51 2.94 21.35
C SER A 189 -5.19 2.32 21.80
N GLU A 190 -5.01 1.04 21.47
CA GLU A 190 -3.74 0.34 21.56
C GLU A 190 -2.88 0.62 20.33
N SER A 191 -1.65 1.08 20.54
CA SER A 191 -0.72 1.37 19.44
C SER A 191 0.25 0.21 19.21
N HIS A 192 0.37 -0.26 17.97
CA HIS A 192 1.26 -1.33 17.54
C HIS A 192 2.14 -0.87 16.38
N VAL A 193 3.43 -1.18 16.46
CA VAL A 193 4.41 -0.88 15.41
C VAL A 193 5.01 -2.18 14.91
N VAL A 194 4.82 -2.51 13.64
CA VAL A 194 5.32 -3.75 13.03
C VAL A 194 6.41 -3.43 12.01
N MET A 195 7.65 -3.80 12.31
CA MET A 195 8.81 -3.45 11.48
C MET A 195 9.61 -4.69 11.11
N GLY A 196 10.04 -4.78 9.85
CA GLY A 196 11.00 -5.78 9.41
C GLY A 196 12.39 -5.55 9.99
N ALA A 197 13.25 -6.57 9.95
CA ALA A 197 14.61 -6.49 10.50
C ALA A 197 15.45 -5.36 9.87
N GLU A 198 15.32 -5.16 8.55
CA GLU A 198 16.02 -4.08 7.82
C GLU A 198 15.56 -2.71 8.30
N SER A 199 14.25 -2.50 8.45
CA SER A 199 13.64 -1.23 8.87
C SER A 199 13.97 -0.89 10.32
N LEU A 200 13.95 -1.89 11.21
CA LEU A 200 14.41 -1.72 12.60
C LEU A 200 15.88 -1.33 12.68
N SER A 201 16.72 -1.90 11.81
CA SER A 201 18.15 -1.57 11.79
C SER A 201 18.40 -0.10 11.38
N ALA A 202 17.54 0.46 10.52
CA ALA A 202 17.55 1.87 10.15
C ALA A 202 17.02 2.79 11.27
N LEU A 203 16.31 2.24 12.26
CA LEU A 203 15.65 2.97 13.34
C LEU A 203 16.09 2.49 14.72
N PRO A 204 17.39 2.57 15.06
CA PRO A 204 17.91 1.97 16.30
C PRO A 204 17.28 2.56 17.57
N LYS A 205 16.83 3.82 17.54
CA LYS A 205 16.14 4.48 18.67
C LYS A 205 14.67 4.08 18.81
N LEU A 206 14.06 3.47 17.79
CA LEU A 206 12.69 2.95 17.87
C LEU A 206 12.61 1.77 18.86
N ASN A 207 13.72 1.03 19.03
CA ASN A 207 13.83 0.00 20.07
C ASN A 207 13.64 0.55 21.49
N ALA A 208 13.91 1.84 21.71
CA ALA A 208 13.71 2.49 23.01
C ALA A 208 12.26 2.89 23.27
N LEU A 209 11.37 2.85 22.28
CA LEU A 209 9.92 3.05 22.46
C LEU A 209 9.25 1.82 23.08
N GLY A 210 9.89 0.65 22.97
CA GLY A 210 9.31 -0.65 23.30
C GLY A 210 9.62 -1.18 24.70
N ASP A 211 9.57 -0.35 25.75
CA ASP A 211 9.82 -0.82 27.14
C ASP A 211 8.79 -0.35 28.16
N HIS A 212 7.50 -0.42 27.81
CA HIS A 212 6.40 -0.28 28.77
C HIS A 212 5.47 -1.49 28.72
N ASN A 213 5.95 -2.63 29.23
CA ASN A 213 5.05 -3.67 29.75
C ASN A 213 4.30 -3.09 30.97
N GLY A 214 3.21 -2.36 30.71
CA GLY A 214 2.32 -1.80 31.73
C GLY A 214 2.09 -0.29 31.70
N GLY A 215 2.60 0.45 30.70
CA GLY A 215 2.49 1.92 30.66
C GLY A 215 2.18 2.47 29.28
N GLY A 216 0.93 2.35 28.81
CA GLY A 216 0.28 3.19 27.78
C GLY A 216 1.00 3.54 26.46
N GLY A 217 2.15 2.95 26.16
CA GLY A 217 2.98 3.26 24.99
C GLY A 217 2.85 2.23 23.86
N PRO A 218 3.40 2.52 22.67
CA PRO A 218 3.29 1.64 21.52
C PRO A 218 4.07 0.33 21.69
N SER A 219 3.44 -0.78 21.33
CA SER A 219 4.08 -2.10 21.32
C SER A 219 4.84 -2.33 20.02
N LEU A 220 6.15 -2.61 20.10
CA LEU A 220 6.98 -2.89 18.94
C LEU A 220 7.05 -4.39 18.65
N HIS A 221 6.83 -4.76 17.39
CA HIS A 221 6.82 -6.14 16.90
C HIS A 221 7.74 -6.31 15.69
N LEU A 222 8.41 -7.47 15.60
CA LEU A 222 9.28 -7.82 14.50
C LEU A 222 8.45 -8.52 13.42
N GLY A 223 8.26 -7.85 12.29
CA GLY A 223 7.61 -8.43 11.12
C GLY A 223 8.50 -9.45 10.41
N SER A 224 7.87 -10.44 9.80
CA SER A 224 8.52 -11.39 8.90
C SER A 224 8.39 -10.88 7.46
N PRO A 225 9.48 -10.83 6.66
CA PRO A 225 9.41 -10.44 5.24
C PRO A 225 8.77 -11.56 4.41
N LYS A 226 7.47 -11.78 4.60
CA LYS A 226 6.65 -12.82 3.99
C LYS A 226 5.38 -12.18 3.45
N TYR A 227 5.24 -12.17 2.13
CA TYR A 227 4.10 -11.62 1.44
C TYR A 227 2.83 -12.44 1.72
N PRO A 228 1.67 -11.80 1.98
CA PRO A 228 1.41 -10.36 2.05
C PRO A 228 1.23 -9.85 3.50
N GLN A 229 2.25 -9.94 4.38
CA GLN A 229 2.06 -9.53 5.78
C GLN A 229 1.61 -8.07 5.95
N HIS A 230 1.93 -7.18 5.01
CA HIS A 230 1.49 -5.79 5.03
C HIS A 230 -0.02 -5.62 4.79
N HIS A 231 -0.71 -6.62 4.23
CA HIS A 231 -2.15 -6.55 4.00
C HIS A 231 -2.88 -6.50 5.35
N GLU A 232 -3.81 -5.56 5.52
CA GLU A 232 -4.48 -5.25 6.78
C GLU A 232 -5.02 -6.50 7.51
N SER A 233 -5.78 -7.36 6.80
CA SER A 233 -6.36 -8.57 7.41
C SER A 233 -5.29 -9.55 7.91
N VAL A 234 -4.19 -9.71 7.16
CA VAL A 234 -3.10 -10.63 7.52
C VAL A 234 -2.27 -10.06 8.67
N LEU A 235 -2.09 -8.74 8.68
CA LEU A 235 -1.36 -8.04 9.72
C LEU A 235 -2.11 -8.11 11.06
N LEU A 236 -3.43 -7.84 11.05
CA LEU A 236 -4.30 -7.94 12.22
C LEU A 236 -4.38 -9.38 12.73
N GLU A 237 -4.56 -10.37 11.86
CA GLU A 237 -4.54 -11.78 12.25
C GLU A 237 -3.18 -12.18 12.86
N SER A 238 -2.07 -11.70 12.29
CA SER A 238 -0.72 -11.95 12.84
C SER A 238 -0.53 -11.36 14.24
N LEU A 239 -1.14 -10.21 14.53
CA LEU A 239 -1.00 -9.49 15.80
C LEU A 239 -1.90 -10.06 16.90
N PHE A 240 -3.16 -10.35 16.56
CA PHE A 240 -4.21 -10.62 17.54
C PHE A 240 -4.70 -12.07 17.53
N GLY A 241 -4.36 -12.85 16.50
CA GLY A 241 -4.86 -14.23 16.33
C GLY A 241 -6.38 -14.31 16.09
N GLU A 242 -7.04 -13.17 15.88
CA GLU A 242 -8.44 -13.08 15.51
C GLU A 242 -8.57 -13.35 13.99
N GLU A 243 -9.40 -14.34 13.60
CA GLU A 243 -9.77 -14.49 12.19
C GLU A 243 -10.61 -13.27 11.78
N VAL A 244 -10.15 -12.56 10.75
CA VAL A 244 -10.89 -11.46 10.11
C VAL A 244 -11.95 -12.05 9.17
N PRO A 245 -13.28 -11.89 9.41
CA PRO A 245 -14.34 -12.38 8.56
C PRO A 245 -14.16 -11.92 7.11
N ALA A 246 -14.71 -12.73 6.20
CA ALA A 246 -14.93 -12.30 4.84
C ALA A 246 -15.75 -11.00 4.85
N ARG A 247 -15.16 -9.88 4.38
CA ARG A 247 -15.67 -8.49 4.29
C ARG A 247 -15.01 -7.50 5.26
N ALA A 248 -14.44 -7.94 6.37
CA ALA A 248 -14.01 -6.99 7.37
C ALA A 248 -12.71 -6.28 6.92
N SER A 249 -12.87 -4.99 6.62
CA SER A 249 -11.77 -4.04 6.54
C SER A 249 -11.18 -3.83 7.94
N ALA A 250 -10.02 -3.18 8.02
CA ALA A 250 -9.48 -2.81 9.33
C ALA A 250 -10.46 -1.93 10.13
N VAL A 251 -11.25 -1.10 9.45
CA VAL A 251 -12.26 -0.21 10.03
C VAL A 251 -13.34 -0.99 10.78
N ASP A 252 -13.83 -2.10 10.21
CA ASP A 252 -14.82 -2.97 10.87
C ASP A 252 -14.33 -3.56 12.21
N TYR A 253 -13.01 -3.58 12.42
CA TYR A 253 -12.34 -4.03 13.62
C TYR A 253 -12.01 -2.91 14.62
N GLY A 254 -12.39 -1.68 14.32
CA GLY A 254 -11.92 -0.49 15.04
C GLY A 254 -10.40 -0.32 14.95
N ALA A 255 -9.78 -0.81 13.86
CA ALA A 255 -8.34 -0.76 13.66
C ALA A 255 -7.96 0.19 12.52
N LEU A 256 -6.96 1.03 12.76
CA LEU A 256 -6.34 1.87 11.73
C LEU A 256 -5.00 1.26 11.34
N VAL A 257 -4.85 0.88 10.07
CA VAL A 257 -3.60 0.30 9.54
C VAL A 257 -2.99 1.27 8.55
N MET A 258 -1.74 1.67 8.77
CA MET A 258 -1.03 2.62 7.91
C MET A 258 0.46 2.30 7.78
N ASP A 259 1.06 2.76 6.69
CA ASP A 259 2.50 2.66 6.51
C ASP A 259 3.26 3.78 7.24
N VAL A 260 4.59 3.66 7.25
CA VAL A 260 5.49 4.64 7.87
C VAL A 260 5.40 6.03 7.22
N GLN A 261 5.18 6.09 5.91
CA GLN A 261 5.12 7.35 5.17
C GLN A 261 3.84 8.13 5.51
N ALA A 262 2.71 7.45 5.66
CA ALA A 262 1.44 8.00 6.13
C ALA A 262 1.57 8.59 7.54
N LEU A 263 2.21 7.86 8.46
CA LEU A 263 2.50 8.36 9.81
C LEU A 263 3.33 9.65 9.79
N LEU A 264 4.37 9.69 8.96
CA LEU A 264 5.23 10.87 8.81
C LEU A 264 4.45 12.06 8.23
N GLN A 265 3.53 11.83 7.29
CA GLN A 265 2.68 12.88 6.75
C GLN A 265 1.70 13.44 7.80
N ILE A 266 1.10 12.59 8.64
CA ILE A 266 0.24 13.02 9.76
C ILE A 266 1.04 13.91 10.72
N ARG A 267 2.27 13.52 11.05
CA ARG A 267 3.18 14.34 11.87
C ARG A 267 3.48 15.68 11.19
N ASP A 268 3.84 15.67 9.92
CA ASP A 268 4.24 16.90 9.22
C ASP A 268 3.08 17.87 9.07
N ALA A 269 1.86 17.37 8.86
CA ALA A 269 0.65 18.16 8.88
C ALA A 269 0.48 18.90 10.21
N VAL A 270 0.45 18.18 11.34
CA VAL A 270 0.19 18.78 12.66
C VAL A 270 1.34 19.68 13.13
N VAL A 271 2.59 19.26 12.92
CA VAL A 271 3.76 19.95 13.48
C VAL A 271 4.23 21.10 12.62
N THR A 272 4.19 20.95 11.30
CA THR A 272 4.73 21.94 10.35
C THR A 272 3.68 22.57 9.44
N GLY A 273 2.44 22.08 9.44
CA GLY A 273 1.39 22.57 8.56
C GLY A 273 1.58 22.13 7.12
N LYS A 274 2.34 21.05 6.89
CA LYS A 274 2.69 20.57 5.55
C LYS A 274 1.46 19.92 4.89
N PRO A 275 0.95 20.46 3.76
CA PRO A 275 -0.13 19.82 3.03
C PRO A 275 0.34 18.52 2.35
N ASN A 276 -0.57 17.58 2.11
CA ASN A 276 -0.30 16.29 1.47
C ASN A 276 -0.10 16.45 -0.04
N ILE A 277 1.08 16.93 -0.43
CA ILE A 277 1.39 17.40 -1.79
C ILE A 277 2.45 16.57 -2.52
N GLU A 278 3.16 15.72 -1.80
CA GLU A 278 4.27 14.95 -2.33
C GLU A 278 4.37 13.58 -1.68
N ARG A 279 4.97 12.65 -2.42
CA ARG A 279 5.26 11.30 -1.94
C ARG A 279 6.63 10.84 -2.39
N VAL A 280 7.23 9.99 -1.58
CA VAL A 280 8.45 9.25 -1.92
C VAL A 280 8.04 7.87 -2.41
N ILE A 281 8.35 7.58 -3.67
CA ILE A 281 8.05 6.31 -4.33
C ILE A 281 9.34 5.65 -4.85
N PRO A 282 9.51 4.34 -4.69
CA PRO A 282 10.61 3.60 -5.31
C PRO A 282 10.37 3.46 -6.82
N LEU A 283 11.41 3.71 -7.61
CA LEU A 283 11.51 3.16 -8.97
C LEU A 283 12.24 1.83 -8.87
N SER A 284 11.59 0.75 -9.27
CA SER A 284 12.09 -0.61 -9.12
C SER A 284 11.90 -1.46 -10.37
N GLY A 285 12.58 -2.60 -10.41
CA GLY A 285 12.53 -3.54 -11.52
C GLY A 285 13.74 -3.43 -12.44
N PRO A 286 14.02 -4.49 -13.21
CA PRO A 286 15.18 -4.52 -14.10
C PRO A 286 14.99 -3.70 -15.39
N GLY A 287 13.80 -3.17 -15.65
CA GLY A 287 13.54 -2.31 -16.82
C GLY A 287 14.05 -0.87 -16.69
N PHE A 288 14.56 -0.49 -15.52
CA PHE A 288 15.21 0.81 -15.29
C PHE A 288 16.75 0.69 -15.34
N THR A 289 17.41 1.78 -15.72
CA THR A 289 18.88 1.91 -15.74
C THR A 289 19.45 2.19 -14.35
N SER A 290 18.70 2.92 -13.51
CA SER A 290 18.93 3.06 -12.07
C SER A 290 17.60 3.08 -11.33
N ASN A 291 17.63 2.68 -10.06
CA ASN A 291 16.42 2.44 -9.26
C ASN A 291 16.41 3.32 -7.99
N PRO A 292 16.34 4.66 -8.09
CA PRO A 292 16.27 5.50 -6.91
C PRO A 292 14.89 5.45 -6.25
N HIS A 293 14.79 6.03 -5.06
CA HIS A 293 13.53 6.58 -4.57
C HIS A 293 13.38 8.01 -5.09
N VAL A 294 12.19 8.33 -5.60
CA VAL A 294 11.87 9.63 -6.17
C VAL A 294 10.84 10.31 -5.28
N GLN A 295 11.16 11.51 -4.82
CA GLN A 295 10.20 12.42 -4.21
C GLN A 295 9.49 13.18 -5.34
N VAL A 296 8.19 12.96 -5.45
CA VAL A 296 7.36 13.45 -6.55
C VAL A 296 6.16 14.22 -6.00
N ARG A 297 5.81 15.33 -6.64
CA ARG A 297 4.55 16.05 -6.39
C ARG A 297 3.38 15.22 -6.91
N VAL A 298 2.32 15.09 -6.11
CA VAL A 298 1.08 14.45 -6.56
C VAL A 298 0.59 15.14 -7.84
N GLY A 299 0.03 14.38 -8.77
CA GLY A 299 -0.43 14.89 -10.06
C GLY A 299 0.65 14.99 -11.15
N THR A 300 1.91 14.68 -10.84
CA THR A 300 2.95 14.53 -11.86
C THR A 300 2.67 13.29 -12.71
N SER A 301 2.77 13.37 -14.05
CA SER A 301 2.57 12.23 -14.94
C SER A 301 3.59 11.10 -14.70
N VAL A 302 3.19 9.84 -14.86
CA VAL A 302 4.09 8.68 -14.80
C VAL A 302 5.29 8.84 -15.75
N GLU A 303 5.06 9.30 -16.99
CA GLU A 303 6.08 9.49 -18.03
C GLU A 303 7.25 10.33 -17.54
N ARG A 304 6.95 11.49 -16.94
CA ARG A 304 7.97 12.40 -16.40
C ARG A 304 8.81 11.77 -15.29
N VAL A 305 8.19 10.93 -14.46
CA VAL A 305 8.90 10.25 -13.37
C VAL A 305 9.86 9.20 -13.91
N ILE A 306 9.44 8.43 -14.91
CA ILE A 306 10.22 7.31 -15.44
C ILE A 306 11.25 7.72 -16.49
N GLU A 307 11.01 8.80 -17.24
CA GLU A 307 11.82 9.20 -18.39
C GLU A 307 13.34 9.23 -18.14
N PRO A 308 13.84 9.76 -17.01
CA PRO A 308 15.28 9.81 -16.76
C PRO A 308 15.93 8.43 -16.52
N TYR A 309 15.11 7.44 -16.16
CA TYR A 309 15.56 6.14 -15.62
C TYR A 309 15.19 4.97 -16.50
N ILE A 310 14.23 5.11 -17.40
CA ILE A 310 13.67 3.98 -18.15
C ILE A 310 14.63 3.50 -19.25
N ASN A 311 14.88 2.19 -19.30
CA ASN A 311 15.65 1.60 -20.37
C ASN A 311 14.78 1.41 -21.62
N ARG A 312 14.74 2.44 -22.48
CA ARG A 312 13.91 2.44 -23.71
C ARG A 312 14.25 1.29 -24.66
N ASP A 313 15.50 0.83 -24.68
CA ASP A 313 15.95 -0.25 -25.56
C ASP A 313 15.25 -1.59 -25.24
N GLU A 314 14.81 -1.78 -24.00
CA GLU A 314 14.12 -3.00 -23.56
C GLU A 314 12.59 -2.90 -23.62
N SER A 315 12.06 -1.72 -23.98
CA SER A 315 10.61 -1.43 -24.05
C SER A 315 9.84 -2.03 -22.87
N PRO A 316 10.22 -1.72 -21.62
CA PRO A 316 9.65 -2.33 -20.44
C PRO A 316 8.17 -1.94 -20.26
N LYS A 317 7.40 -2.86 -19.69
CA LYS A 317 6.07 -2.60 -19.16
C LYS A 317 6.19 -1.87 -17.83
N ILE A 318 5.39 -0.85 -17.62
CA ILE A 318 5.31 -0.13 -16.36
C ILE A 318 4.13 -0.68 -15.56
N VAL A 319 4.37 -1.00 -14.30
CA VAL A 319 3.35 -1.42 -13.33
C VAL A 319 3.28 -0.38 -12.22
N TYR A 320 2.08 0.11 -11.97
CA TYR A 320 1.75 1.03 -10.90
C TYR A 320 1.58 0.27 -9.58
N ASN A 321 2.21 0.74 -8.49
CA ASN A 321 2.23 0.14 -7.15
C ASN A 321 3.09 -1.12 -7.01
N SER A 322 2.52 -2.31 -7.20
CA SER A 322 3.13 -3.59 -6.84
C SER A 322 3.12 -4.57 -8.01
N VAL A 323 4.13 -5.45 -8.10
CA VAL A 323 4.15 -6.53 -9.09
C VAL A 323 3.07 -7.59 -8.85
N MET A 324 2.55 -7.69 -7.62
CA MET A 324 1.57 -8.71 -7.25
C MET A 324 0.13 -8.21 -7.37
N THR A 325 -0.12 -6.96 -7.00
CA THR A 325 -1.48 -6.37 -6.88
C THR A 325 -1.65 -5.06 -7.63
N GLY A 326 -0.60 -4.59 -8.30
CA GLY A 326 -0.63 -3.36 -9.09
C GLY A 326 -1.24 -3.54 -10.47
N GLU A 327 -1.26 -2.44 -11.21
CA GLU A 327 -1.90 -2.36 -12.52
C GLU A 327 -0.88 -1.98 -13.58
N GLN A 328 -1.02 -2.55 -14.78
CA GLN A 328 -0.20 -2.12 -15.91
C GLN A 328 -0.61 -0.70 -16.32
N VAL A 329 0.38 0.19 -16.48
CA VAL A 329 0.16 1.53 -17.00
C VAL A 329 0.18 1.48 -18.51
N ASP A 330 -0.98 1.62 -19.13
CA ASP A 330 -1.12 1.71 -20.59
C ASP A 330 -0.91 3.15 -21.11
N ASP A 331 -1.37 4.15 -20.33
CA ASP A 331 -1.17 5.57 -20.62
C ASP A 331 -0.23 6.18 -19.58
N THR A 332 1.01 6.48 -20.00
CA THR A 332 2.02 7.10 -19.13
C THR A 332 1.77 8.58 -18.84
N SER A 333 0.81 9.21 -19.50
CA SER A 333 0.38 10.57 -19.16
C SER A 333 -0.46 10.62 -17.88
N ALA A 334 -0.97 9.47 -17.42
CA ALA A 334 -1.72 9.35 -16.18
C ALA A 334 -0.92 9.90 -14.98
N PRO A 335 -1.58 10.61 -14.05
CA PRO A 335 -0.91 11.22 -12.92
C PRO A 335 -0.58 10.22 -11.80
N ILE A 336 0.49 10.52 -11.07
CA ILE A 336 0.81 9.91 -9.79
C ILE A 336 -0.16 10.43 -8.73
N GLY A 337 -0.95 9.54 -8.14
CA GLY A 337 -1.85 9.83 -7.04
C GLY A 337 -1.18 9.68 -5.67
N PHE A 338 -1.93 10.01 -4.62
CA PHE A 338 -1.46 9.84 -3.25
C PHE A 338 -1.42 8.36 -2.81
N ASP A 339 -2.13 7.50 -3.54
CA ASP A 339 -2.20 6.05 -3.36
C ASP A 339 -1.01 5.33 -4.01
N CYS A 340 -0.18 6.05 -4.77
CA CYS A 340 1.02 5.49 -5.39
C CYS A 340 2.03 5.05 -4.33
N THR A 341 2.38 3.76 -4.34
CA THR A 341 3.37 3.14 -3.45
C THR A 341 4.70 2.83 -4.14
N GLY A 342 4.76 2.91 -5.47
CA GLY A 342 5.94 2.59 -6.27
C GLY A 342 5.62 2.49 -7.77
N LEU A 343 6.67 2.53 -8.60
CA LEU A 343 6.59 2.20 -10.02
C LEU A 343 7.57 1.07 -10.33
N VAL A 344 7.11 0.06 -11.06
CA VAL A 344 7.92 -1.10 -11.42
C VAL A 344 8.06 -1.22 -12.93
N ALA A 345 9.30 -1.23 -13.43
CA ALA A 345 9.59 -1.49 -14.83
C ALA A 345 9.98 -2.95 -15.05
N ILE A 346 9.16 -3.67 -15.81
CA ILE A 346 9.35 -5.09 -16.15
C ILE A 346 9.77 -5.18 -17.62
N PRO A 347 11.00 -5.63 -17.92
CA PRO A 347 11.47 -5.76 -19.29
C PRO A 347 10.73 -6.88 -20.02
N LYS A 348 10.66 -6.76 -21.34
CA LYS A 348 10.14 -7.82 -22.18
C LYS A 348 11.07 -9.04 -22.15
N ALA A 349 10.48 -10.20 -21.98
CA ALA A 349 11.18 -11.47 -22.01
C ALA A 349 11.89 -11.66 -23.34
N ARG A 350 13.19 -12.01 -23.27
CA ARG A 350 13.96 -12.42 -24.45
C ARG A 350 13.77 -13.92 -24.67
N PRO A 351 13.72 -14.38 -25.94
CA PRO A 351 13.75 -15.80 -26.23
C PRO A 351 14.98 -16.44 -25.59
N GLU A 352 14.77 -17.46 -24.77
CA GLU A 352 15.88 -18.19 -24.17
C GLU A 352 16.52 -19.13 -25.19
N PHE A 353 17.85 -19.14 -25.24
CA PHE A 353 18.59 -20.11 -26.04
C PHE A 353 18.51 -21.50 -25.39
N LEU A 354 17.96 -22.48 -26.11
CA LEU A 354 17.79 -23.88 -25.67
C LEU A 354 17.09 -23.98 -24.29
N PRO A 355 15.82 -23.52 -24.18
CA PRO A 355 15.11 -23.39 -22.90
C PRO A 355 14.94 -24.73 -22.16
N PHE A 356 14.92 -25.85 -22.89
CA PHE A 356 14.85 -27.20 -22.31
C PHE A 356 16.11 -27.61 -21.53
N MET A 357 17.26 -26.97 -21.79
CA MET A 357 18.49 -27.16 -21.00
C MET A 357 18.63 -26.13 -19.88
N ASN A 358 17.85 -25.04 -19.91
CA ASN A 358 17.88 -24.04 -18.86
C ASN A 358 17.19 -24.57 -17.60
N LEU A 359 17.99 -25.04 -16.65
CA LEU A 359 17.55 -25.53 -15.34
C LEU A 359 17.00 -24.42 -14.42
N GLY A 360 16.91 -23.17 -14.90
CA GLY A 360 16.23 -22.07 -14.21
C GLY A 360 16.98 -21.53 -13.00
N GLY A 361 18.32 -21.43 -13.07
CA GLY A 361 19.13 -20.94 -11.95
C GLY A 361 18.83 -19.51 -11.47
N LYS A 362 18.15 -18.70 -12.29
CA LYS A 362 17.70 -17.33 -11.96
C LYS A 362 16.17 -17.19 -11.88
N ARG A 363 15.42 -18.30 -11.97
CA ARG A 363 13.95 -18.26 -11.92
C ARG A 363 13.48 -18.37 -10.49
N ASP A 364 12.52 -17.56 -10.09
CA ASP A 364 11.84 -17.80 -8.83
C ASP A 364 10.78 -18.89 -8.98
N SER A 365 10.63 -19.74 -7.97
CA SER A 365 9.63 -20.79 -8.00
C SER A 365 9.27 -21.22 -6.59
N PHE A 366 7.99 -21.51 -6.40
CA PHE A 366 7.51 -22.13 -5.18
C PHE A 366 7.93 -23.61 -5.08
N SER A 367 7.89 -24.35 -6.19
CA SER A 367 8.37 -25.72 -6.23
C SER A 367 9.90 -25.79 -6.30
N PHE A 368 10.47 -26.82 -5.68
CA PHE A 368 11.91 -27.15 -5.72
C PHE A 368 12.36 -27.74 -7.07
N THR A 369 11.71 -27.35 -8.17
CA THR A 369 11.91 -27.92 -9.52
C THR A 369 12.97 -27.19 -10.33
N PHE A 370 13.39 -25.99 -9.93
CA PHE A 370 14.42 -25.21 -10.60
C PHE A 370 15.71 -25.18 -9.79
N LEU A 371 16.85 -25.06 -10.47
CA LEU A 371 18.18 -24.99 -9.86
C LEU A 371 18.34 -23.79 -8.91
N SER A 372 17.53 -22.74 -9.08
CA SER A 372 17.46 -21.60 -8.16
C SER A 372 17.07 -21.97 -6.74
N SER A 373 16.45 -23.14 -6.52
CA SER A 373 16.20 -23.63 -5.16
C SER A 373 17.47 -24.16 -4.47
N LEU A 374 18.51 -24.50 -5.24
CA LEU A 374 19.80 -25.00 -4.76
C LEU A 374 20.89 -23.91 -4.72
N VAL A 375 20.77 -22.86 -5.54
CA VAL A 375 21.77 -21.79 -5.67
C VAL A 375 21.14 -20.42 -5.41
N ARG A 376 21.74 -19.64 -4.52
CA ARG A 376 21.30 -18.26 -4.21
C ARG A 376 21.90 -17.27 -5.20
N VAL A 377 21.31 -17.19 -6.40
CA VAL A 377 21.64 -16.19 -7.42
C VAL A 377 20.51 -15.15 -7.49
N GLY A 378 20.84 -13.93 -7.92
CA GLY A 378 19.84 -12.90 -8.23
C GLY A 378 18.84 -13.39 -9.27
N LYS A 379 17.55 -13.26 -8.95
CA LYS A 379 16.42 -13.73 -9.73
C LYS A 379 15.97 -12.67 -10.71
N THR A 380 15.69 -13.08 -11.94
CA THR A 380 15.21 -12.21 -13.00
C THR A 380 13.71 -12.01 -12.87
N LEU A 381 13.26 -10.78 -13.13
CA LEU A 381 11.86 -10.44 -13.29
C LEU A 381 11.66 -9.95 -14.73
N ASP A 382 10.86 -10.68 -15.50
CA ASP A 382 10.45 -10.31 -16.85
C ASP A 382 8.98 -10.69 -17.06
N ASP A 383 8.43 -10.40 -18.23
CA ASP A 383 7.04 -10.75 -18.57
C ASP A 383 6.87 -12.19 -19.12
N ASN A 384 7.86 -13.07 -18.94
CA ASN A 384 7.78 -14.45 -19.39
C ASN A 384 6.94 -15.29 -18.41
N LEU A 385 5.91 -15.95 -18.93
CA LEU A 385 5.11 -16.89 -18.14
C LEU A 385 5.84 -18.22 -17.87
N HIS A 386 6.94 -18.49 -18.57
CA HIS A 386 7.71 -19.73 -18.53
C HIS A 386 6.82 -20.98 -18.76
N GLY A 387 5.94 -20.88 -19.75
CA GLY A 387 4.96 -21.91 -20.11
C GLY A 387 3.63 -21.29 -20.47
N GLU A 388 2.67 -22.16 -20.75
CA GLU A 388 1.29 -21.82 -21.08
C GLU A 388 0.33 -22.35 -20.01
N GLU A 389 -0.91 -21.87 -20.05
CA GLU A 389 -2.00 -22.37 -19.21
C GLU A 389 -2.28 -23.86 -19.52
N ARG A 390 -2.42 -24.67 -18.47
CA ARG A 390 -2.68 -26.11 -18.56
C ARG A 390 -3.79 -26.52 -17.60
N ALA A 391 -4.26 -27.75 -17.74
CA ALA A 391 -5.21 -28.34 -16.80
C ALA A 391 -4.67 -28.31 -15.36
N CYS A 392 -5.57 -28.06 -14.40
CA CYS A 392 -5.24 -28.04 -12.99
C CYS A 392 -4.82 -29.44 -12.51
N LEU A 393 -3.60 -29.56 -12.00
CA LEU A 393 -3.06 -30.82 -11.45
C LEU A 393 -3.55 -31.15 -10.03
N ALA A 394 -4.31 -30.25 -9.40
CA ALA A 394 -4.69 -30.35 -7.98
C ALA A 394 -3.49 -30.58 -7.04
N CYS A 395 -2.35 -29.95 -7.33
CA CYS A 395 -1.11 -30.13 -6.55
C CYS A 395 -1.12 -29.53 -5.13
N GLY A 396 -2.13 -28.72 -4.79
CA GLY A 396 -2.28 -28.10 -3.47
C GLY A 396 -1.39 -26.88 -3.20
N TYR A 397 -0.49 -26.46 -4.10
CA TYR A 397 0.39 -25.30 -3.85
C TYR A 397 -0.37 -24.00 -3.56
N CYS A 398 -1.44 -23.75 -4.31
CA CYS A 398 -2.28 -22.57 -4.10
C CYS A 398 -2.99 -22.56 -2.73
N GLU A 399 -3.27 -23.73 -2.13
CA GLU A 399 -3.81 -23.84 -0.77
C GLU A 399 -2.70 -23.61 0.26
N GLN A 400 -1.55 -24.25 0.09
CA GLN A 400 -0.40 -24.14 1.01
C GLN A 400 0.08 -22.69 1.17
N ILE A 401 0.06 -21.91 0.08
CA ILE A 401 0.49 -20.51 0.10
C ILE A 401 -0.61 -19.54 0.54
N CYS A 402 -1.87 -19.96 0.58
CA CYS A 402 -2.97 -19.03 0.78
C CYS A 402 -2.98 -18.48 2.21
N PRO A 403 -2.82 -17.15 2.40
CA PRO A 403 -2.92 -16.55 3.74
C PRO A 403 -4.34 -16.63 4.30
N ALA A 404 -5.35 -16.50 3.45
CA ALA A 404 -6.76 -16.51 3.86
C ALA A 404 -7.33 -17.90 4.19
N GLY A 405 -6.52 -18.96 4.06
CA GLY A 405 -6.94 -20.33 4.38
C GLY A 405 -8.02 -20.91 3.46
N ILE A 406 -8.22 -20.35 2.26
CA ILE A 406 -9.19 -20.84 1.28
C ILE A 406 -8.60 -21.94 0.38
N LEU A 407 -9.44 -22.56 -0.45
CA LEU A 407 -9.05 -23.59 -1.42
C LEU A 407 -9.16 -23.07 -2.87
N PRO A 408 -8.16 -22.32 -3.39
CA PRO A 408 -8.25 -21.75 -4.75
C PRO A 408 -8.48 -22.79 -5.85
N PHE A 409 -7.89 -23.99 -5.70
CA PHE A 409 -8.08 -25.08 -6.67
C PHE A 409 -9.52 -25.63 -6.70
N VAL A 410 -10.32 -25.43 -5.65
CA VAL A 410 -11.75 -25.76 -5.65
C VAL A 410 -12.54 -24.60 -6.22
N LEU A 411 -12.32 -23.38 -5.69
CA LEU A 411 -13.07 -22.19 -6.06
C LEU A 411 -13.05 -21.92 -7.57
N HIS A 412 -11.86 -21.94 -8.20
CA HIS A 412 -11.78 -21.67 -9.65
C HIS A 412 -12.59 -22.69 -10.48
N ARG A 413 -12.68 -23.96 -10.07
CA ARG A 413 -13.46 -24.99 -10.79
C ARG A 413 -14.95 -24.73 -10.72
N TYR A 414 -15.44 -24.24 -9.58
CA TYR A 414 -16.85 -23.83 -9.44
C TYR A 414 -17.15 -22.65 -10.35
N VAL A 415 -16.30 -21.62 -10.34
CA VAL A 415 -16.45 -20.44 -11.21
C VAL A 415 -16.38 -20.83 -12.70
N GLN A 416 -15.41 -21.63 -13.11
CA GLN A 416 -15.28 -22.09 -14.50
C GLN A 416 -16.49 -22.92 -14.97
N ARG A 417 -17.13 -23.65 -14.06
CA ARG A 417 -18.37 -24.41 -14.33
C ARG A 417 -19.63 -23.55 -14.23
N LYS A 418 -19.49 -22.24 -13.97
CA LYS A 418 -20.59 -21.29 -13.75
C LYS A 418 -21.51 -21.70 -12.59
N ILE A 419 -20.96 -22.37 -11.58
CA ILE A 419 -21.67 -22.72 -10.35
C ILE A 419 -21.48 -21.53 -9.40
N ILE A 420 -22.35 -20.54 -9.54
CA ILE A 420 -22.38 -19.31 -8.73
C ILE A 420 -23.59 -19.40 -7.79
N ASP A 421 -23.40 -20.08 -6.66
CA ASP A 421 -24.44 -20.33 -5.67
C ASP A 421 -23.89 -20.16 -4.25
N GLU A 422 -24.75 -20.40 -3.25
CA GLU A 422 -24.39 -20.34 -1.83
C GLU A 422 -23.19 -21.24 -1.46
N LYS A 423 -22.92 -22.32 -2.22
CA LYS A 423 -21.75 -23.18 -1.96
C LYS A 423 -20.46 -22.41 -2.20
N LEU A 424 -20.40 -21.58 -3.24
CA LEU A 424 -19.21 -20.79 -3.54
C LEU A 424 -18.92 -19.78 -2.41
N VAL A 425 -19.98 -19.21 -1.81
CA VAL A 425 -19.89 -18.38 -0.60
C VAL A 425 -19.35 -19.21 0.57
N ARG A 426 -19.95 -20.39 0.81
CA ARG A 426 -19.56 -21.31 1.90
C ARG A 426 -18.13 -21.83 1.78
N TYR A 427 -17.62 -22.01 0.57
CA TYR A 427 -16.21 -22.35 0.31
C TYR A 427 -15.26 -21.16 0.54
N GLY A 428 -15.78 -19.99 0.90
CA GLY A 428 -15.00 -18.85 1.33
C GLY A 428 -14.52 -17.95 0.19
N ALA A 429 -15.24 -17.88 -0.95
CA ALA A 429 -14.85 -16.99 -2.05
C ALA A 429 -14.59 -15.54 -1.58
N PHE A 430 -15.42 -15.02 -0.68
CA PHE A 430 -15.26 -13.69 -0.10
C PHE A 430 -14.15 -13.55 0.96
N ARG A 431 -13.54 -14.64 1.43
CA ARG A 431 -12.33 -14.58 2.27
C ARG A 431 -11.08 -14.25 1.43
N CYS A 432 -11.15 -14.35 0.10
CA CYS A 432 -10.01 -14.04 -0.76
C CYS A 432 -9.65 -12.55 -0.70
N ILE A 433 -8.44 -12.26 -0.24
CA ILE A 433 -7.85 -10.90 -0.12
C ILE A 433 -7.09 -10.42 -1.38
N ASP A 434 -7.32 -11.06 -2.54
CA ASP A 434 -6.75 -10.65 -3.84
C ASP A 434 -5.21 -10.49 -3.91
N CYS A 435 -4.47 -11.17 -3.05
CA CYS A 435 -3.00 -11.09 -3.00
C CYS A 435 -2.25 -11.77 -4.17
N ASN A 436 -2.95 -12.38 -5.13
CA ASN A 436 -2.34 -13.03 -6.31
C ASN A 436 -1.32 -14.17 -6.09
N LEU A 437 -1.01 -14.57 -4.85
CA LEU A 437 -0.08 -15.67 -4.57
C LEU A 437 -0.48 -16.99 -5.23
N CYS A 438 -1.77 -17.31 -5.25
CA CYS A 438 -2.27 -18.55 -5.83
C CYS A 438 -1.98 -18.64 -7.34
N THR A 439 -2.11 -17.52 -8.07
CA THR A 439 -1.74 -17.40 -9.49
C THR A 439 -0.24 -17.57 -9.64
N TYR A 440 0.54 -16.86 -8.82
CA TYR A 440 1.99 -16.87 -8.88
C TYR A 440 2.60 -18.27 -8.72
N VAL A 441 2.12 -19.05 -7.75
CA VAL A 441 2.67 -20.39 -7.47
C VAL A 441 2.09 -21.49 -8.36
N CYS A 442 1.11 -21.19 -9.22
CA CYS A 442 0.42 -22.22 -10.00
C CYS A 442 1.33 -22.81 -11.09
N PRO A 443 1.70 -24.11 -11.02
CA PRO A 443 2.53 -24.72 -12.06
C PRO A 443 1.78 -24.85 -13.40
N SER A 444 0.45 -24.93 -13.33
CA SER A 444 -0.43 -24.97 -14.51
C SER A 444 -0.71 -23.58 -15.11
N LYS A 445 -0.12 -22.50 -14.58
CA LYS A 445 -0.30 -21.12 -15.08
C LYS A 445 -1.77 -20.66 -15.17
N ILE A 446 -2.61 -21.22 -14.31
CA ILE A 446 -4.02 -20.85 -14.21
C ILE A 446 -4.10 -19.50 -13.47
N PRO A 447 -4.82 -18.50 -14.00
CA PRO A 447 -5.01 -17.20 -13.36
C PRO A 447 -6.03 -17.29 -12.21
N LEU A 448 -5.70 -18.07 -11.17
CA LEU A 448 -6.59 -18.42 -10.07
C LEU A 448 -7.19 -17.20 -9.37
N ALA A 449 -6.39 -16.18 -9.09
CA ALA A 449 -6.85 -14.97 -8.42
C ALA A 449 -7.89 -14.21 -9.25
N ARG A 450 -7.63 -14.04 -10.57
CA ARG A 450 -8.60 -13.43 -11.50
C ARG A 450 -9.91 -14.21 -11.53
N LEU A 451 -9.85 -15.54 -11.68
CA LEU A 451 -11.04 -16.39 -11.69
C LEU A 451 -11.83 -16.29 -10.38
N ILE A 452 -11.15 -16.18 -9.24
CA ILE A 452 -11.82 -16.00 -7.95
C ILE A 452 -12.43 -14.59 -7.85
N ALA A 453 -11.76 -13.56 -8.36
CA ALA A 453 -12.29 -12.20 -8.42
C ALA A 453 -13.55 -12.14 -9.31
N ASP A 454 -13.51 -12.74 -10.49
CA ASP A 454 -14.68 -12.87 -11.39
C ASP A 454 -15.82 -13.60 -10.68
N GLY A 455 -15.52 -14.68 -9.93
CA GLY A 455 -16.49 -15.40 -9.12
C GLY A 455 -17.10 -14.56 -7.99
N LYS A 456 -16.30 -13.72 -7.33
CA LYS A 456 -16.79 -12.77 -6.31
C LYS A 456 -17.73 -11.75 -6.94
N GLN A 457 -17.40 -11.22 -8.12
CA GLN A 457 -18.26 -10.28 -8.81
C GLN A 457 -19.59 -10.94 -9.22
N ALA A 458 -19.54 -12.12 -9.82
CA ALA A 458 -20.73 -12.87 -10.20
C ALA A 458 -21.63 -13.18 -9.00
N LEU A 459 -21.06 -13.49 -7.83
CA LEU A 459 -21.83 -13.66 -6.59
C LEU A 459 -22.56 -12.37 -6.19
N ARG A 460 -21.90 -11.21 -6.29
CA ARG A 460 -22.53 -9.91 -5.98
C ARG A 460 -23.67 -9.60 -6.95
N ASP A 461 -23.48 -9.91 -8.24
CA ASP A 461 -24.48 -9.69 -9.28
C ASP A 461 -25.75 -10.54 -9.03
N GLU A 462 -25.58 -11.75 -8.50
CA GLU A 462 -26.67 -12.65 -8.06
C GLU A 462 -27.26 -12.28 -6.69
N GLY A 463 -26.81 -11.18 -6.08
CA GLY A 463 -27.30 -10.70 -4.77
C GLY A 463 -26.69 -11.42 -3.56
N PHE A 464 -25.71 -12.29 -3.75
CA PHE A 464 -24.98 -12.87 -2.62
C PHE A 464 -23.99 -11.85 -2.05
N GLY A 465 -24.11 -11.61 -0.76
CA GLY A 465 -23.11 -10.90 0.02
C GLY A 465 -22.10 -11.84 0.68
N PRO A 466 -20.94 -11.33 1.09
CA PRO A 466 -20.17 -11.98 2.15
C PRO A 466 -21.05 -12.18 3.40
N ALA A 467 -20.81 -13.28 4.12
CA ALA A 467 -21.48 -13.52 5.40
C ALA A 467 -21.21 -12.32 6.35
N PRO A 468 -22.21 -11.87 7.13
CA PRO A 468 -21.99 -10.82 8.12
C PRO A 468 -20.87 -11.24 9.08
N ALA A 469 -20.08 -10.26 9.55
CA ALA A 469 -19.11 -10.50 10.61
C ALA A 469 -19.86 -11.17 11.78
N VAL A 470 -19.38 -12.35 12.19
CA VAL A 470 -19.97 -13.04 13.34
C VAL A 470 -19.81 -12.09 14.52
N GLU A 471 -20.93 -11.66 15.12
CA GLU A 471 -20.91 -10.89 16.37
C GLU A 471 -19.91 -11.57 17.31
N SER A 472 -18.89 -10.82 17.72
CA SER A 472 -17.91 -11.28 18.69
C SER A 472 -18.67 -11.93 19.84
N LYS A 473 -18.30 -13.16 20.20
CA LYS A 473 -18.87 -13.87 21.36
C LYS A 473 -18.53 -13.10 22.65
N GLU A 474 -19.16 -11.98 22.89
CA GLU A 474 -19.34 -11.40 24.21
C GLU A 474 -20.41 -12.25 24.90
N GLY A 475 -19.99 -13.25 25.69
CA GLY A 475 -20.95 -14.06 26.45
C GLY A 475 -20.55 -15.50 26.74
N ALA A 476 -19.27 -15.86 26.77
CA ALA A 476 -18.84 -17.05 27.50
C ALA A 476 -18.31 -16.60 28.88
N VAL A 477 -19.23 -16.57 29.85
CA VAL A 477 -18.96 -16.43 31.29
C VAL A 477 -18.00 -17.51 31.77
#